data_AF-A0A4V1J1X6-F1
#
_entry.id   AF-A0A4V1J1X6-F1
#
_cell.length_a   1.000
_cell.length_b   1.000
_cell.length_c   1.000
_cell.angle_alpha   90.00
_cell.angle_beta   90.00
_cell.angle_gamma   90.00
#
_symmetry.space_group_name_H-M   'P 1'
#
loop_
_entity.id
_entity.type
_entity.pdbx_description
1 polymer ?
#
loop_
_entity_poly.entity_id
_entity_poly.type
_entity_poly.pdbx_seq_one_letter_code
_entity_poly.pdbx_strand_id
1 'polypeptide(L)'
;MNDALQVGCETVAQVDRAASHLSQQLEAHGYARIQLLVLMKLTNNTEPYWGPNTDEYISHEPTRIPDGAPSMDVSLLDQYASYALVHNYHLTTGASFNFTAKEDGGRVEQGPWNRVFLSSLFVAYQWTYFAVLTAMLLYAWSRILMLAVLRILPYDLRLLSIVVTSIYCLSRSRHPTKQPYANLSHHPDSAAGIPGDSANVLQDRDHHLGHLLPIGRIISHYPAAMLKYTLESNFFGMYVIPFLPLISFVTFGSFAIWFGWSAYQMRYYRELCGRFLQLSIFSTLASLTFVVTMLDNMVGSFNLFEAQHQSVRRTILFHIFGHTTLLIRAVVCLTVLGVRWPQLKRRKRTMLDLDESIRDRKPSYCLNEDDKDDKDDI
;
A
#
# COMPACT_ATOMS: atom_id res chain seq x y z
N MET A 1 19.04 -19.69 -19.66
CA MET A 1 17.84 -20.03 -18.85
C MET A 1 16.99 -21.10 -19.52
N ASN A 2 16.91 -21.16 -20.86
CA ASN A 2 16.36 -22.34 -21.56
C ASN A 2 17.05 -23.64 -21.11
N ASP A 3 18.36 -23.61 -20.83
CA ASP A 3 19.09 -24.80 -20.37
C ASP A 3 18.71 -25.21 -18.93
N ALA A 4 18.45 -24.26 -18.02
CA ALA A 4 17.99 -24.57 -16.66
C ALA A 4 16.59 -25.19 -16.66
N LEU A 5 15.68 -24.64 -17.48
CA LEU A 5 14.35 -25.21 -17.73
C LEU A 5 14.44 -26.63 -18.31
N GLN A 6 15.40 -26.90 -19.19
CA GLN A 6 15.63 -28.25 -19.72
C GLN A 6 16.09 -29.26 -18.65
N VAL A 7 16.78 -28.80 -17.60
CA VAL A 7 17.17 -29.61 -16.45
C VAL A 7 16.08 -29.62 -15.35
N GLY A 8 14.92 -29.00 -15.61
CA GLY A 8 13.81 -28.92 -14.65
C GLY A 8 14.00 -27.90 -13.54
N CYS A 9 14.96 -26.97 -13.67
CA CYS A 9 15.12 -25.82 -12.79
C CYS A 9 14.33 -24.63 -13.35
N GLU A 10 13.14 -24.42 -12.81
CA GLU A 10 12.25 -23.30 -13.02
C GLU A 10 12.60 -22.09 -12.14
N THR A 11 13.20 -22.31 -10.96
CA THR A 11 13.43 -21.24 -9.96
C THR A 11 14.90 -21.03 -9.57
N VAL A 12 15.22 -19.82 -9.12
CA VAL A 12 16.55 -19.49 -8.57
C VAL A 12 16.87 -20.37 -7.37
N ALA A 13 15.88 -20.68 -6.53
CA ALA A 13 16.04 -21.57 -5.38
C ALA A 13 16.37 -23.01 -5.80
N GLN A 14 15.83 -23.49 -6.91
CA GLN A 14 16.17 -24.81 -7.45
C GLN A 14 17.60 -24.82 -8.03
N VAL A 15 18.00 -23.76 -8.73
CA VAL A 15 19.39 -23.63 -9.22
C VAL A 15 20.37 -23.60 -8.04
N ASP A 16 20.06 -22.86 -6.98
CA ASP A 16 20.80 -22.83 -5.73
C ASP A 16 20.93 -24.22 -5.11
N ARG A 17 19.82 -24.97 -4.95
CA ARG A 17 19.89 -26.34 -4.39
C ARG A 17 20.72 -27.29 -5.25
N ALA A 18 20.56 -27.23 -6.57
CA ALA A 18 21.33 -28.04 -7.50
C ALA A 18 22.83 -27.71 -7.39
N ALA A 19 23.18 -26.42 -7.35
CA ALA A 19 24.54 -25.96 -7.14
C ALA A 19 25.08 -26.36 -5.76
N SER A 20 24.24 -26.37 -4.72
CA SER A 20 24.63 -26.72 -3.35
C SER A 20 24.96 -28.20 -3.25
N HIS A 21 24.13 -29.05 -3.86
CA HIS A 21 24.39 -30.48 -3.96
C HIS A 21 25.66 -30.78 -4.78
N LEU A 22 25.83 -30.12 -5.93
CA LEU A 22 27.05 -30.24 -6.73
C LEU A 22 28.29 -29.79 -5.93
N SER A 23 28.16 -28.70 -5.17
CA SER A 23 29.23 -28.19 -4.33
C SER A 23 29.66 -29.21 -3.27
N GLN A 24 28.73 -29.91 -2.63
CA GLN A 24 29.05 -30.97 -1.66
C GLN A 24 29.76 -32.15 -2.33
N GLN A 25 29.34 -32.52 -3.54
CA GLN A 25 30.01 -33.57 -4.30
C GLN A 25 31.44 -33.17 -4.69
N LEU A 26 31.65 -31.93 -5.12
CA LEU A 26 32.97 -31.39 -5.44
C LEU A 26 33.89 -31.39 -4.22
N GLU A 27 33.38 -30.96 -3.07
CA GLU A 27 34.11 -30.95 -1.80
C GLU A 27 34.52 -32.37 -1.38
N ALA A 28 33.65 -33.37 -1.55
CA ALA A 28 33.96 -34.76 -1.29
C ALA A 28 35.09 -35.33 -2.16
N HIS A 29 35.35 -34.73 -3.33
CA HIS A 29 36.45 -35.08 -4.23
C HIS A 29 37.69 -34.18 -4.06
N GLY A 30 37.71 -33.33 -3.02
CA GLY A 30 38.84 -32.44 -2.71
C GLY A 30 38.88 -31.14 -3.53
N TYR A 31 37.80 -30.81 -4.26
CA TYR A 31 37.66 -29.51 -4.91
C TYR A 31 37.12 -28.45 -3.93
N ALA A 32 37.31 -27.17 -4.26
CA ALA A 32 36.77 -26.08 -3.45
C ALA A 32 35.23 -26.03 -3.52
N ARG A 33 34.62 -25.72 -2.38
CA ARG A 33 33.17 -25.47 -2.26
C ARG A 33 32.76 -24.27 -3.12
N ILE A 34 31.62 -24.36 -3.80
CA ILE A 34 30.99 -23.24 -4.51
C ILE A 34 30.44 -22.27 -3.45
N GLN A 35 30.95 -21.04 -3.44
CA GLN A 35 30.54 -20.01 -2.48
C GLN A 35 29.52 -19.03 -3.06
N LEU A 36 29.59 -18.78 -4.38
CA LEU A 36 28.81 -17.76 -5.06
C LEU A 36 28.22 -18.31 -6.35
N LEU A 37 26.90 -18.17 -6.49
CA LEU A 37 26.20 -18.41 -7.74
C LEU A 37 26.01 -17.10 -8.49
N VAL A 38 26.62 -16.98 -9.67
CA VAL A 38 26.48 -15.80 -10.52
C VAL A 38 25.46 -16.12 -11.61
N LEU A 39 24.29 -15.50 -11.55
CA LEU A 39 23.23 -15.66 -12.53
C LEU A 39 23.26 -14.52 -13.55
N MET A 40 23.34 -14.91 -14.82
CA MET A 40 23.39 -14.00 -15.95
C MET A 40 22.12 -14.14 -16.77
N LYS A 41 21.57 -13.01 -17.22
CA LYS A 41 20.55 -13.03 -18.28
C LYS A 41 21.03 -12.22 -19.47
N LEU A 42 21.25 -12.92 -20.57
CA LEU A 42 21.48 -12.32 -21.87
C LEU A 42 20.12 -12.03 -22.50
N THR A 43 19.82 -10.76 -22.62
CA THR A 43 18.70 -10.25 -23.42
C THR A 43 19.26 -9.23 -24.41
N ASN A 44 18.48 -8.85 -25.42
CA ASN A 44 18.83 -7.80 -26.37
C ASN A 44 18.33 -6.41 -25.93
N ASN A 45 17.68 -6.32 -24.77
CA ASN A 45 17.07 -5.08 -24.30
C ASN A 45 18.12 -4.12 -23.72
N THR A 46 17.72 -2.96 -23.22
CA THR A 46 18.65 -2.01 -22.56
C THR A 46 18.28 -1.78 -21.10
N GLU A 47 17.29 -2.51 -20.61
CA GLU A 47 16.74 -2.31 -19.29
C GLU A 47 17.19 -3.41 -18.32
N PRO A 48 17.47 -3.06 -17.05
CA PRO A 48 17.89 -4.04 -16.06
C PRO A 48 16.77 -5.07 -15.85
N TYR A 49 17.08 -6.32 -16.11
CA TYR A 49 16.12 -7.41 -16.01
C TYR A 49 15.68 -7.71 -14.57
N TRP A 50 16.62 -7.59 -13.63
CA TRP A 50 16.36 -7.77 -12.20
C TRP A 50 15.96 -6.42 -11.59
N GLY A 51 14.91 -6.41 -10.77
CA GLY A 51 14.35 -5.23 -10.13
C GLY A 51 13.35 -5.56 -9.03
N PRO A 52 12.82 -4.54 -8.32
CA PRO A 52 11.89 -4.72 -7.19
C PRO A 52 10.52 -5.28 -7.62
N ASN A 53 10.20 -5.19 -8.91
CA ASN A 53 8.98 -5.74 -9.51
C ASN A 53 9.27 -7.01 -10.32
N THR A 54 10.51 -7.52 -10.30
CA THR A 54 10.77 -8.85 -10.87
C THR A 54 10.05 -9.85 -9.99
N ASP A 55 9.15 -10.63 -10.59
CA ASP A 55 8.44 -11.67 -9.86
C ASP A 55 9.45 -12.56 -9.15
N GLU A 56 9.15 -12.89 -7.89
CA GLU A 56 9.88 -13.97 -7.22
C GLU A 56 9.73 -15.21 -8.10
N TYR A 57 10.86 -15.88 -8.39
CA TYR A 57 10.83 -17.13 -9.12
C TYR A 57 10.24 -18.20 -8.21
N ILE A 58 8.92 -18.26 -8.19
CA ILE A 58 8.15 -19.28 -7.47
C ILE A 58 7.88 -20.41 -8.46
N SER A 59 8.06 -21.64 -8.01
CA SER A 59 7.78 -22.84 -8.77
C SER A 59 6.31 -22.90 -9.11
N HIS A 60 6.00 -23.42 -10.30
CA HIS A 60 4.62 -23.69 -10.67
C HIS A 60 3.99 -24.81 -9.82
N GLU A 61 4.81 -25.61 -9.12
CA GLU A 61 4.38 -26.69 -8.21
C GLU A 61 4.96 -26.49 -6.79
N PRO A 62 4.58 -25.43 -6.05
CA PRO A 62 5.20 -25.10 -4.76
C PRO A 62 4.96 -26.16 -3.67
N THR A 63 3.95 -27.03 -3.86
CA THR A 63 3.66 -28.17 -2.99
C THR A 63 4.64 -29.33 -3.18
N ARG A 64 5.19 -29.47 -4.39
CA ARG A 64 6.14 -30.53 -4.74
C ARG A 64 7.57 -30.04 -4.63
N ILE A 65 7.78 -28.77 -4.95
CA ILE A 65 9.09 -28.13 -4.97
C ILE A 65 9.05 -27.02 -3.93
N PRO A 66 9.68 -27.22 -2.76
CA PRO A 66 9.70 -26.18 -1.76
C PRO A 66 10.45 -24.98 -2.35
N ASP A 67 9.84 -23.80 -2.43
CA ASP A 67 10.58 -22.58 -2.72
C ASP A 67 11.05 -21.92 -1.43
N GLY A 68 12.10 -21.13 -1.53
CA GLY A 68 12.67 -20.41 -0.39
C GLY A 68 13.79 -19.48 -0.83
N ALA A 69 14.30 -18.70 0.11
CA ALA A 69 15.52 -17.94 -0.13
C ALA A 69 16.66 -18.90 -0.51
N PRO A 70 17.55 -18.51 -1.44
CA PRO A 70 18.69 -19.33 -1.77
C PRO A 70 19.56 -19.56 -0.53
N SER A 71 20.10 -20.76 -0.41
CA SER A 71 20.95 -21.21 0.68
C SER A 71 22.41 -20.80 0.53
N MET A 72 22.84 -20.48 -0.71
CA MET A 72 24.12 -19.86 -1.02
C MET A 72 23.94 -18.42 -1.48
N ASP A 73 25.04 -17.67 -1.47
CA ASP A 73 25.04 -16.31 -1.99
C ASP A 73 24.81 -16.34 -3.49
N VAL A 74 23.83 -15.57 -3.95
CA VAL A 74 23.47 -15.44 -5.36
C VAL A 74 23.70 -13.99 -5.79
N SER A 75 24.57 -13.78 -6.77
CA SER A 75 24.71 -12.50 -7.47
C SER A 75 23.93 -12.53 -8.77
N LEU A 76 23.03 -11.56 -8.94
CA LEU A 76 22.25 -11.35 -10.15
C LEU A 76 22.95 -10.28 -11.00
N LEU A 77 23.64 -10.70 -12.06
CA LEU A 77 24.28 -9.74 -12.95
C LEU A 77 23.23 -9.02 -13.78
N ASP A 78 23.31 -7.70 -13.81
CA ASP A 78 22.52 -6.92 -14.74
C ASP A 78 22.91 -7.23 -16.19
N GLN A 79 22.13 -6.71 -17.13
CA GLN A 79 22.33 -7.03 -18.54
C GLN A 79 23.66 -6.50 -19.08
N TYR A 80 24.12 -5.33 -18.61
CA TYR A 80 25.35 -4.71 -19.06
C TYR A 80 26.57 -5.48 -18.56
N ALA A 81 26.57 -5.88 -17.29
CA ALA A 81 27.57 -6.75 -16.69
C ALA A 81 27.56 -8.13 -17.34
N SER A 82 26.37 -8.68 -17.63
CA SER A 82 26.23 -9.95 -18.35
C SER A 82 26.85 -9.86 -19.75
N TYR A 83 26.53 -8.80 -20.49
CA TYR A 83 27.06 -8.56 -21.84
C TYR A 83 28.57 -8.33 -21.83
N ALA A 84 29.07 -7.49 -20.92
CA ALA A 84 30.49 -7.23 -20.76
C ALA A 84 31.25 -8.50 -20.40
N LEU A 85 30.69 -9.36 -19.54
CA LEU A 85 31.33 -10.61 -19.16
C LEU A 85 31.40 -11.60 -20.34
N VAL A 86 30.31 -11.75 -21.10
CA VAL A 86 30.30 -12.61 -22.30
C VAL A 86 31.23 -12.10 -23.39
N HIS A 87 31.18 -10.79 -23.67
CA HIS A 87 31.91 -10.21 -24.78
C HIS A 87 33.40 -10.07 -24.49
N ASN A 88 33.79 -9.59 -23.29
CA ASN A 88 35.19 -9.32 -22.99
C ASN A 88 35.99 -10.59 -22.74
N TYR A 89 35.35 -11.64 -22.19
CA TYR A 89 36.07 -12.83 -21.75
C TYR A 89 35.88 -14.03 -22.66
N HIS A 90 35.11 -13.90 -23.76
CA HIS A 90 34.80 -14.97 -24.72
C HIS A 90 34.69 -16.30 -23.99
N LEU A 91 33.58 -16.50 -23.26
CA LEU A 91 33.30 -17.68 -22.41
C LEU A 91 33.52 -18.99 -23.18
N THR A 92 34.78 -19.36 -23.30
CA THR A 92 35.26 -20.59 -23.89
C THR A 92 35.28 -21.59 -22.77
N THR A 93 34.90 -22.82 -23.08
CA THR A 93 34.88 -23.94 -22.13
C THR A 93 36.21 -24.00 -21.37
N GLY A 94 36.20 -23.72 -20.07
CA GLY A 94 37.38 -23.81 -19.19
C GLY A 94 37.89 -22.50 -18.58
N ALA A 95 37.31 -21.33 -18.89
CA ALA A 95 37.68 -20.09 -18.21
C ALA A 95 37.29 -20.13 -16.71
N SER A 96 38.25 -19.85 -15.82
CA SER A 96 38.00 -19.65 -14.40
C SER A 96 37.98 -18.16 -14.08
N PHE A 97 36.92 -17.74 -13.39
CA PHE A 97 36.74 -16.35 -12.98
C PHE A 97 36.83 -16.28 -11.46
N ASN A 98 37.62 -15.33 -10.96
CA ASN A 98 37.63 -15.01 -9.55
C ASN A 98 36.68 -13.83 -9.33
N PHE A 99 35.51 -14.11 -8.75
CA PHE A 99 34.56 -13.10 -8.33
C PHE A 99 34.80 -12.80 -6.86
N THR A 100 35.21 -11.58 -6.56
CA THR A 100 35.18 -11.06 -5.20
C THR A 100 33.92 -10.23 -5.06
N ALA A 101 32.96 -10.69 -4.27
CA ALA A 101 31.85 -9.87 -3.82
C ALA A 101 32.44 -8.71 -3.00
N LYS A 102 32.60 -7.55 -3.64
CA LYS A 102 33.20 -6.40 -2.97
C LYS A 102 32.11 -5.76 -2.14
N GLU A 103 31.99 -6.20 -0.90
CA GLU A 103 31.28 -5.43 0.12
C GLU A 103 32.09 -4.16 0.38
N ASP A 104 31.89 -3.13 -0.45
CA ASP A 104 32.59 -1.85 -0.31
C ASP A 104 32.05 -1.15 0.96
N GLY A 105 32.63 -1.49 2.12
CA GLY A 105 32.31 -0.92 3.43
C GLY A 105 30.91 -1.24 3.95
N GLY A 106 30.43 -2.47 3.75
CA GLY A 106 29.08 -2.88 4.17
C GLY A 106 27.95 -2.26 3.34
N ARG A 107 28.27 -1.69 2.17
CA ARG A 107 27.28 -1.15 1.25
C ARG A 107 26.93 -2.21 0.22
N VAL A 108 25.69 -2.69 0.29
CA VAL A 108 25.00 -3.49 -0.73
C VAL A 108 25.34 -2.95 -2.12
N GLU A 109 25.69 -3.85 -3.06
CA GLU A 109 26.00 -3.47 -4.45
C GLU A 109 24.93 -2.52 -5.01
N GLN A 110 25.37 -1.34 -5.45
CA GLN A 110 24.48 -0.30 -5.96
C GLN A 110 24.09 -0.61 -7.41
N GLY A 111 23.24 -1.62 -7.59
CA GLY A 111 22.54 -1.82 -8.86
C GLY A 111 21.74 -0.56 -9.26
N PRO A 112 21.32 -0.44 -10.53
CA PRO A 112 20.61 0.73 -11.05
C PRO A 112 19.35 1.07 -10.23
N TRP A 113 18.65 0.06 -9.73
CA TRP A 113 17.53 0.21 -8.81
C TRP A 113 17.96 0.76 -7.45
N ASN A 114 18.97 0.16 -6.83
CA ASN A 114 19.47 0.58 -5.52
C ASN A 114 19.97 2.03 -5.54
N ARG A 115 20.64 2.47 -6.62
CA ARG A 115 21.09 3.85 -6.77
C ARG A 115 19.94 4.87 -6.69
N VAL A 116 18.75 4.50 -7.15
CA VAL A 116 17.56 5.36 -7.10
C VAL A 116 16.82 5.18 -5.78
N PHE A 117 16.42 3.95 -5.44
CA PHE A 117 15.53 3.68 -4.32
C PHE A 117 16.22 3.82 -2.95
N LEU A 118 17.54 3.61 -2.88
CA LEU A 118 18.35 3.89 -1.69
C LEU A 118 18.98 5.28 -1.74
N SER A 119 18.67 6.11 -2.74
CA SER A 119 19.14 7.49 -2.74
C SER A 119 18.54 8.26 -1.56
N SER A 120 19.34 9.12 -0.93
CA SER A 120 18.89 9.98 0.16
C SER A 120 17.70 10.85 -0.26
N LEU A 121 17.67 11.30 -1.51
CA LEU A 121 16.58 12.10 -2.07
C LEU A 121 15.26 11.32 -2.14
N PHE A 122 15.29 10.08 -2.64
CA PHE A 122 14.09 9.25 -2.73
C PHE A 122 13.58 8.85 -1.35
N VAL A 123 14.48 8.51 -0.43
CA VAL A 123 14.14 8.23 0.97
C VAL A 123 13.51 9.47 1.64
N ALA A 124 14.13 10.65 1.50
CA ALA A 124 13.59 11.90 2.04
C ALA A 124 12.21 12.24 1.44
N TYR A 125 12.03 12.02 0.12
CA TYR A 125 10.74 12.17 -0.55
C TYR A 125 9.67 11.26 0.06
N GLN A 126 9.96 9.97 0.24
CA GLN A 126 9.02 9.01 0.84
C GLN A 126 8.63 9.41 2.27
N TRP A 127 9.61 9.78 3.10
CA TRP A 127 9.35 10.20 4.48
C TRP A 127 8.56 11.51 4.56
N THR A 128 8.89 12.49 3.71
CA THR A 128 8.14 13.75 3.63
C THR A 128 6.69 13.48 3.25
N TYR A 129 6.48 12.65 2.23
CA TYR A 129 5.15 12.28 1.76
C TYR A 129 4.35 11.54 2.84
N PHE A 130 4.97 10.57 3.51
CA PHE A 130 4.39 9.84 4.63
C PHE A 130 3.99 10.79 5.78
N ALA A 131 4.85 11.73 6.15
CA ALA A 131 4.58 12.70 7.21
C ALA A 131 3.39 13.61 6.85
N VAL A 132 3.33 14.12 5.62
CA VAL A 132 2.23 14.97 5.15
C VAL A 132 0.91 14.20 5.17
N LEU A 133 0.86 12.98 4.61
CA LEU A 133 -0.35 12.16 4.63
C LEU A 133 -0.79 11.81 6.06
N THR A 134 0.15 11.47 6.93
CA THR A 134 -0.14 11.13 8.32
C THR A 134 -0.72 12.34 9.05
N ALA A 135 -0.15 13.53 8.87
CA ALA A 135 -0.67 14.77 9.44
C ALA A 135 -2.10 15.07 8.96
N MET A 136 -2.36 14.92 7.64
CA MET A 136 -3.71 15.09 7.07
C MET A 136 -4.70 14.07 7.63
N LEU A 137 -4.29 12.81 7.77
CA LEU A 137 -5.13 11.74 8.31
C LEU A 137 -5.45 11.95 9.80
N LEU A 138 -4.45 12.31 10.61
CA LEU A 138 -4.63 12.65 12.03
C LEU A 138 -5.57 13.85 12.19
N TYR A 139 -5.42 14.86 11.34
CA TYR A 139 -6.36 15.98 11.33
C TYR A 139 -7.79 15.52 11.01
N ALA A 140 -7.99 14.70 9.96
CA ALA A 140 -9.31 14.18 9.61
C ALA A 140 -9.93 13.37 10.75
N TRP A 141 -9.16 12.50 11.41
CA TRP A 141 -9.61 11.74 12.57
C TRP A 141 -9.96 12.61 13.77
N SER A 142 -9.10 13.58 14.11
CA SER A 142 -9.37 14.51 15.21
C SER A 142 -10.68 15.28 15.01
N ARG A 143 -11.03 15.58 13.74
CA ARG A 143 -12.31 16.19 13.38
C ARG A 143 -13.49 15.26 13.53
N ILE A 144 -13.38 14.03 13.05
CA ILE A 144 -14.43 13.02 13.20
C ILE A 144 -14.70 12.79 14.69
N LEU A 145 -13.65 12.65 15.50
CA LEU A 145 -13.76 12.51 16.95
C LEU A 145 -14.46 13.73 17.57
N MET A 146 -14.10 14.94 17.18
CA MET A 146 -14.77 16.16 17.67
C MET A 146 -16.27 16.18 17.29
N LEU A 147 -16.62 15.83 16.06
CA LEU A 147 -18.02 15.74 15.60
C LEU A 147 -18.80 14.64 16.33
N ALA A 148 -18.14 13.52 16.64
CA ALA A 148 -18.70 12.43 17.43
C ALA A 148 -18.94 12.84 18.89
N VAL A 149 -17.99 13.53 19.52
CA VAL A 149 -18.15 14.09 20.89
C VAL A 149 -19.30 15.08 20.93
N LEU A 150 -19.44 15.92 19.90
CA LEU A 150 -20.57 16.85 19.78
C LEU A 150 -21.90 16.16 19.47
N ARG A 151 -21.91 14.85 19.16
CA ARG A 151 -23.09 14.07 18.73
C ARG A 151 -23.81 14.67 17.52
N ILE A 152 -23.07 15.38 16.66
CA ILE A 152 -23.59 15.98 15.41
C ILE A 152 -23.26 15.08 14.22
N LEU A 153 -22.58 13.95 14.45
CA LEU A 153 -22.14 13.07 13.38
C LEU A 153 -23.34 12.53 12.59
N PRO A 154 -23.53 12.95 11.32
CA PRO A 154 -24.55 12.33 10.49
C PRO A 154 -24.10 10.89 10.24
N TYR A 155 -25.02 9.93 10.36
CA TYR A 155 -24.81 8.53 9.97
C TYR A 155 -24.78 8.41 8.45
N ASP A 156 -23.82 9.11 7.84
CA ASP A 156 -23.73 9.32 6.40
C ASP A 156 -22.70 8.37 5.78
N LEU A 157 -22.95 7.93 4.54
CA LEU A 157 -22.04 7.07 3.77
C LEU A 157 -20.62 7.65 3.64
N ARG A 158 -20.48 8.98 3.80
CA ARG A 158 -19.20 9.69 3.80
C ARG A 158 -18.30 9.30 4.97
N LEU A 159 -18.88 9.00 6.13
CA LEU A 159 -18.10 8.53 7.27
C LEU A 159 -17.53 7.14 6.99
N LEU A 160 -18.34 6.27 6.39
CA LEU A 160 -17.92 4.94 5.98
C LEU A 160 -16.76 5.02 4.98
N SER A 161 -16.82 5.91 3.99
CA SER A 161 -15.73 6.06 3.01
C SER A 161 -14.43 6.54 3.66
N ILE A 162 -14.48 7.42 4.65
CA ILE A 162 -13.28 7.86 5.40
C ILE A 162 -12.71 6.70 6.22
N VAL A 163 -13.56 5.93 6.91
CA VAL A 163 -13.12 4.76 7.69
C VAL A 163 -12.48 3.72 6.77
N VAL A 164 -13.13 3.35 5.67
CA VAL A 164 -12.60 2.38 4.70
C VAL A 164 -11.29 2.88 4.08
N THR A 165 -11.22 4.15 3.69
CA THR A 165 -9.99 4.74 3.13
C THR A 165 -8.86 4.74 4.17
N SER A 166 -9.16 5.03 5.44
CA SER A 166 -8.17 5.01 6.52
C SER A 166 -7.64 3.60 6.78
N ILE A 167 -8.52 2.58 6.78
CA ILE A 167 -8.12 1.17 6.92
C ILE A 167 -7.25 0.78 5.74
N TYR A 168 -7.62 1.16 4.52
CA TYR A 168 -6.83 0.91 3.32
C TYR A 168 -5.45 1.57 3.37
N CYS A 169 -5.36 2.83 3.81
CA CYS A 169 -4.10 3.53 3.98
C CYS A 169 -3.21 2.87 5.04
N LEU A 170 -3.79 2.44 6.17
CA LEU A 170 -3.08 1.76 7.25
C LEU A 170 -2.65 0.33 6.87
N SER A 171 -3.45 -0.39 6.11
CA SER A 171 -3.08 -1.73 5.61
C SER A 171 -1.96 -1.63 4.58
N ARG A 172 -2.00 -0.61 3.72
CA ARG A 172 -0.96 -0.37 2.72
C ARG A 172 0.35 0.09 3.36
N SER A 173 0.32 0.94 4.40
CA SER A 173 1.53 1.33 5.13
C SER A 173 2.12 0.22 5.98
N ARG A 174 1.28 -0.73 6.44
CA ARG A 174 1.69 -1.94 7.17
C ARG A 174 2.23 -3.06 6.31
N HIS A 175 2.22 -2.94 4.98
CA HIS A 175 3.21 -3.62 4.18
C HIS A 175 4.45 -2.74 4.21
N PRO A 176 5.37 -2.88 5.21
CA PRO A 176 6.73 -2.59 4.86
C PRO A 176 6.96 -3.46 3.64
N THR A 177 7.42 -2.87 2.54
CA THR A 177 8.28 -3.61 1.63
C THR A 177 9.20 -4.37 2.56
N LYS A 178 8.94 -5.68 2.74
CA LYS A 178 9.89 -6.58 3.36
C LYS A 178 11.02 -6.54 2.38
N GLN A 179 11.87 -5.51 2.45
CA GLN A 179 13.18 -5.54 1.86
C GLN A 179 13.85 -6.67 2.63
N PRO A 180 14.08 -7.82 2.01
CA PRO A 180 14.65 -8.98 2.69
C PRO A 180 16.15 -8.78 2.95
N TYR A 181 16.60 -7.57 3.24
CA TYR A 181 18.01 -7.20 3.24
C TYR A 181 18.59 -6.83 4.61
N ALA A 182 17.85 -7.00 5.71
CA ALA A 182 18.31 -6.51 7.01
C ALA A 182 19.00 -7.54 7.92
N ASN A 183 18.91 -8.85 7.67
CA ASN A 183 19.41 -9.87 8.63
C ASN A 183 20.36 -10.90 8.00
N LEU A 184 21.35 -10.44 7.23
CA LEU A 184 22.55 -11.24 6.95
C LEU A 184 23.77 -10.61 7.63
N SER A 185 23.67 -10.39 8.95
CA SER A 185 24.86 -10.21 9.77
C SER A 185 25.48 -11.60 9.98
N HIS A 186 26.26 -12.07 9.00
CA HIS A 186 27.19 -13.16 9.23
C HIS A 186 28.21 -12.67 10.26
N HIS A 187 28.10 -13.19 11.48
CA HIS A 187 29.12 -13.05 12.51
C HIS A 187 30.33 -13.89 12.06
N PRO A 188 31.49 -13.31 11.74
CA PRO A 188 32.64 -14.05 11.25
C PRO A 188 33.50 -14.52 12.42
N ASP A 189 32.92 -15.18 13.43
CA ASP A 189 33.68 -15.61 14.61
C ASP A 189 33.22 -16.99 15.08
N SER A 190 33.57 -18.06 14.36
CA SER A 190 33.57 -19.44 14.89
C SER A 190 34.34 -20.40 13.96
N ALA A 191 35.60 -20.08 13.70
CA ALA A 191 36.58 -21.06 13.20
C ALA A 191 37.78 -21.09 14.15
N ALA A 192 37.53 -21.44 15.41
CA ALA A 192 38.55 -21.91 16.32
C ALA A 192 38.14 -23.32 16.75
N GLY A 193 38.80 -24.32 16.15
CA GLY A 193 38.59 -25.71 16.46
C GLY A 193 38.92 -26.01 17.93
N ILE A 194 37.97 -26.64 18.61
CA ILE A 194 38.22 -27.40 19.83
C ILE A 194 37.90 -28.85 19.49
N PRO A 195 38.85 -29.79 19.58
CA PRO A 195 38.57 -31.20 19.39
C PRO A 195 37.76 -31.71 20.58
N GLY A 196 36.79 -32.55 20.25
CA GLY A 196 35.76 -32.98 21.18
C GLY A 196 36.25 -33.81 22.34
N ASP A 197 35.41 -33.83 23.38
CA ASP A 197 35.25 -35.01 24.19
C ASP A 197 33.79 -35.15 24.64
N SER A 198 33.23 -36.30 24.25
CA SER A 198 32.29 -37.14 24.97
C SER A 198 31.52 -36.57 26.19
N ALA A 199 30.18 -36.63 26.14
CA ALA A 199 29.38 -37.56 26.95
C ALA A 199 27.90 -37.15 27.04
N ASN A 200 27.04 -38.17 26.91
CA ASN A 200 25.63 -38.23 27.27
C ASN A 200 25.33 -37.59 28.63
N VAL A 201 24.12 -37.03 28.82
CA VAL A 201 23.35 -37.10 30.08
C VAL A 201 21.93 -36.52 29.90
N LEU A 202 20.94 -37.33 30.30
CA LEU A 202 19.57 -37.08 30.74
C LEU A 202 18.62 -36.23 29.85
N GLN A 203 17.51 -36.76 29.33
CA GLN A 203 16.38 -37.43 30.01
C GLN A 203 15.55 -36.50 30.91
N ASP A 204 14.27 -36.43 30.53
CA ASP A 204 13.06 -36.37 31.34
C ASP A 204 12.27 -35.06 31.43
N ARG A 205 10.96 -35.26 31.21
CA ARG A 205 9.80 -34.51 31.71
C ARG A 205 9.68 -33.02 31.38
N ASP A 206 8.68 -32.73 30.54
CA ASP A 206 7.46 -32.07 31.04
C ASP A 206 6.27 -32.31 30.09
N HIS A 207 5.49 -33.34 30.45
CA HIS A 207 4.10 -33.47 30.04
C HIS A 207 3.21 -33.03 31.20
N HIS A 208 2.08 -32.39 30.84
CA HIS A 208 0.99 -31.90 31.69
C HIS A 208 1.10 -30.45 32.16
N LEU A 209 0.57 -29.52 31.35
CA LEU A 209 -0.61 -28.72 31.69
C LEU A 209 -0.96 -27.82 30.50
N GLY A 210 -2.16 -27.95 29.93
CA GLY A 210 -2.60 -27.05 28.85
C GLY A 210 -3.76 -27.52 27.98
N HIS A 211 -4.55 -28.51 28.41
CA HIS A 211 -5.87 -28.73 27.81
C HIS A 211 -6.84 -27.73 28.42
N LEU A 212 -7.04 -26.58 27.78
CA LEU A 212 -8.29 -25.82 27.78
C LEU A 212 -8.21 -24.71 26.71
N LEU A 213 -9.04 -24.88 25.67
CA LEU A 213 -9.48 -23.93 24.63
C LEU A 213 -8.53 -23.60 23.45
N PRO A 214 -8.69 -24.29 22.29
CA PRO A 214 -8.23 -23.78 21.00
C PRO A 214 -9.43 -23.54 20.04
N ILE A 215 -10.41 -22.72 20.44
CA ILE A 215 -11.47 -22.28 19.51
C ILE A 215 -11.30 -20.79 19.13
N GLY A 216 -10.63 -19.99 19.97
CA GLY A 216 -10.37 -18.57 19.69
C GLY A 216 -9.24 -18.26 18.69
N ARG A 217 -8.31 -19.20 18.44
CA ARG A 217 -7.16 -18.99 17.52
C ARG A 217 -7.45 -19.39 16.06
N ILE A 218 -8.48 -20.19 15.81
CA ILE A 218 -8.82 -20.65 14.46
C ILE A 218 -9.63 -19.58 13.71
N ILE A 219 -10.33 -18.68 14.41
CA ILE A 219 -11.14 -17.64 13.75
C ILE A 219 -10.32 -16.37 13.43
N SER A 220 -9.17 -16.13 14.07
CA SER A 220 -8.35 -14.93 13.81
C SER A 220 -7.29 -15.08 12.72
N HIS A 221 -6.94 -16.31 12.29
CA HIS A 221 -5.91 -16.54 11.28
C HIS A 221 -6.43 -16.97 9.91
N TYR A 222 -7.65 -17.51 9.83
CA TYR A 222 -8.23 -17.93 8.56
C TYR A 222 -8.76 -16.80 7.66
N PRO A 223 -9.38 -15.70 8.15
CA PRO A 223 -9.88 -14.67 7.23
C PRO A 223 -8.73 -13.91 6.57
N ALA A 224 -7.59 -13.70 7.24
CA ALA A 224 -6.46 -12.96 6.65
C ALA A 224 -5.73 -13.77 5.57
N ALA A 225 -5.48 -15.07 5.81
CA ALA A 225 -4.86 -15.93 4.82
C ALA A 225 -5.79 -16.22 3.63
N MET A 226 -7.08 -16.45 3.90
CA MET A 226 -8.07 -16.67 2.84
C MET A 226 -8.32 -15.39 2.02
N LEU A 227 -8.38 -14.21 2.65
CA LEU A 227 -8.45 -12.92 1.97
C LEU A 227 -7.18 -12.66 1.15
N LYS A 228 -6.00 -13.05 1.66
CA LYS A 228 -4.74 -12.99 0.93
C LYS A 228 -4.79 -13.88 -0.32
N TYR A 229 -5.23 -15.12 -0.21
CA TYR A 229 -5.37 -16.03 -1.37
C TYR A 229 -6.47 -15.61 -2.36
N THR A 230 -7.58 -15.03 -1.89
CA THR A 230 -8.62 -14.50 -2.79
C THR A 230 -8.18 -13.21 -3.49
N LEU A 231 -7.41 -12.35 -2.81
CA LEU A 231 -6.79 -11.15 -3.40
C LEU A 231 -5.60 -11.50 -4.32
N GLU A 232 -4.84 -12.56 -4.02
CA GLU A 232 -3.72 -13.07 -4.82
C GLU A 232 -4.18 -13.93 -6.00
N SER A 233 -5.47 -14.24 -6.12
CA SER A 233 -5.97 -14.81 -7.36
C SER A 233 -5.74 -13.79 -8.48
N ASN A 234 -4.89 -14.15 -9.46
CA ASN A 234 -4.60 -13.33 -10.64
C ASN A 234 -5.87 -12.77 -11.30
N PHE A 235 -6.98 -13.50 -11.16
CA PHE A 235 -8.30 -13.07 -11.60
C PHE A 235 -8.80 -11.80 -10.90
N PHE A 236 -8.77 -11.73 -9.56
CA PHE A 236 -9.26 -10.56 -8.84
C PHE A 236 -8.40 -9.32 -9.15
N GLY A 237 -7.09 -9.51 -9.21
CA GLY A 237 -6.14 -8.46 -9.58
C GLY A 237 -6.39 -7.90 -10.98
N MET A 238 -6.54 -8.78 -11.96
CA MET A 238 -6.67 -8.40 -13.37
C MET A 238 -8.06 -7.85 -13.73
N TYR A 239 -9.14 -8.38 -13.12
CA TYR A 239 -10.51 -8.05 -13.52
C TYR A 239 -11.30 -7.19 -12.52
N VAL A 240 -10.92 -7.10 -11.24
CA VAL A 240 -11.71 -6.34 -10.26
C VAL A 240 -11.05 -5.00 -9.93
N ILE A 241 -9.73 -5.01 -9.71
CA ILE A 241 -8.96 -3.81 -9.37
C ILE A 241 -9.11 -2.66 -10.39
N PRO A 242 -9.07 -2.87 -11.73
CA PRO A 242 -9.24 -1.75 -12.66
C PRO A 242 -10.67 -1.19 -12.71
N PHE A 243 -11.68 -1.97 -12.33
CA PHE A 243 -13.09 -1.53 -12.38
C PHE A 243 -13.54 -0.81 -11.11
N LEU A 244 -12.88 -1.00 -9.97
CA LEU A 244 -13.18 -0.27 -8.74
C LEU A 244 -13.05 1.27 -8.89
N PRO A 245 -11.99 1.81 -9.51
CA PRO A 245 -11.92 3.22 -9.86
C PRO A 245 -13.01 3.66 -10.84
N LEU A 246 -13.46 2.80 -11.76
CA LEU A 246 -14.53 3.15 -12.71
C LEU A 246 -15.86 3.41 -11.98
N ILE A 247 -16.24 2.54 -11.04
CA ILE A 247 -17.45 2.74 -10.22
C ILE A 247 -17.34 4.04 -9.41
N SER A 248 -16.17 4.30 -8.85
CA SER A 248 -15.89 5.54 -8.11
C SER A 248 -15.94 6.78 -9.03
N PHE A 249 -15.39 6.68 -10.23
CA PHE A 249 -15.45 7.73 -11.25
C PHE A 249 -16.89 8.08 -11.60
N VAL A 250 -17.72 7.07 -11.88
CA VAL A 250 -19.15 7.25 -12.22
C VAL A 250 -19.89 7.89 -11.06
N THR A 251 -19.74 7.37 -9.84
CA THR A 251 -20.44 7.89 -8.66
C THR A 251 -20.06 9.35 -8.35
N PHE A 252 -18.77 9.68 -8.29
CA PHE A 252 -18.32 11.06 -8.05
C PHE A 252 -18.60 11.98 -9.23
N GLY A 253 -18.56 11.47 -10.47
CA GLY A 253 -18.93 12.21 -11.68
C GLY A 253 -20.42 12.58 -11.69
N SER A 254 -21.30 11.64 -11.33
CA SER A 254 -22.73 11.89 -11.18
C SER A 254 -23.00 12.94 -10.09
N PHE A 255 -22.32 12.87 -8.95
CA PHE A 255 -22.43 13.91 -7.91
C PHE A 255 -21.95 15.28 -8.40
N ALA A 256 -20.85 15.34 -9.16
CA ALA A 256 -20.34 16.59 -9.71
C ALA A 256 -21.37 17.27 -10.62
N ILE A 257 -22.00 16.50 -11.52
CA ILE A 257 -23.07 16.98 -12.41
C ILE A 257 -24.29 17.41 -11.59
N TRP A 258 -24.71 16.60 -10.62
CA TRP A 258 -25.87 16.91 -9.78
C TRP A 258 -25.68 18.19 -8.96
N PHE A 259 -24.49 18.39 -8.35
CA PHE A 259 -24.17 19.62 -7.63
C PHE A 259 -24.08 20.82 -8.56
N GLY A 260 -23.52 20.66 -9.76
CA GLY A 260 -23.47 21.72 -10.77
C GLY A 260 -24.87 22.14 -11.22
N TRP A 261 -25.75 21.17 -11.45
CA TRP A 261 -27.16 21.40 -11.78
C TRP A 261 -27.91 22.09 -10.62
N SER A 262 -27.68 21.64 -9.38
CA SER A 262 -28.27 22.25 -8.18
C SER A 262 -27.80 23.70 -7.99
N ALA A 263 -26.51 23.98 -8.25
CA ALA A 263 -25.97 25.34 -8.24
C ALA A 263 -26.65 26.23 -9.30
N TYR A 264 -26.86 25.68 -10.50
CA TYR A 264 -27.56 26.37 -11.59
C TYR A 264 -29.01 26.71 -11.21
N GLN A 265 -29.75 25.77 -10.65
CA GLN A 265 -31.13 26.00 -10.17
C GLN A 265 -31.18 27.05 -9.05
N MET A 266 -30.20 27.03 -8.14
CA MET A 266 -30.10 27.93 -6.99
C MET A 266 -29.40 29.26 -7.32
N ARG A 267 -29.28 29.66 -8.60
CA ARG A 267 -28.58 30.89 -9.02
C ARG A 267 -29.08 32.16 -8.33
N TYR A 268 -30.32 32.16 -7.84
CA TYR A 268 -30.92 33.28 -7.11
C TYR A 268 -30.32 33.45 -5.69
N TYR A 269 -29.90 32.37 -5.05
CA TYR A 269 -29.33 32.37 -3.71
C TYR A 269 -27.80 32.27 -3.77
N ARG A 270 -27.13 33.41 -3.92
CA ARG A 270 -25.66 33.50 -4.14
C ARG A 270 -24.82 32.67 -3.14
N GLU A 271 -25.18 32.69 -1.85
CA GLU A 271 -24.43 31.94 -0.84
C GLU A 271 -24.54 30.42 -1.00
N LEU A 272 -25.73 29.91 -1.31
CA LEU A 272 -25.95 28.48 -1.54
C LEU A 272 -25.32 28.04 -2.86
N CYS A 273 -25.45 28.85 -3.91
CA CYS A 273 -24.83 28.60 -5.21
C CYS A 273 -23.32 28.43 -5.07
N GLY A 274 -22.64 29.29 -4.31
CA GLY A 274 -21.19 29.17 -4.06
C GLY A 274 -20.80 27.84 -3.40
N ARG A 275 -21.58 27.37 -2.43
CA ARG A 275 -21.31 26.09 -1.74
C ARG A 275 -21.53 24.89 -2.66
N PHE A 276 -22.60 24.89 -3.45
CA PHE A 276 -22.87 23.81 -4.41
C PHE A 276 -21.83 23.78 -5.53
N LEU A 277 -21.39 24.94 -6.03
CA LEU A 277 -20.31 25.03 -7.01
C LEU A 277 -19.00 24.49 -6.45
N GLN A 278 -18.67 24.83 -5.20
CA GLN A 278 -17.49 24.29 -4.52
C GLN A 278 -17.54 22.75 -4.40
N LEU A 279 -18.68 22.19 -4.01
CA LEU A 279 -18.89 20.73 -3.93
C LEU A 279 -18.81 20.05 -5.31
N SER A 280 -19.32 20.71 -6.36
CA SER A 280 -19.20 20.24 -7.74
C SER A 280 -17.73 20.17 -8.18
N ILE A 281 -16.95 21.23 -7.95
CA ILE A 281 -15.52 21.27 -8.28
C ILE A 281 -14.75 20.15 -7.55
N PHE A 282 -15.00 19.96 -6.26
CA PHE A 282 -14.34 18.89 -5.50
C PHE A 282 -14.73 17.49 -5.97
N SER A 283 -16.00 17.29 -6.34
CA SER A 283 -16.47 16.02 -6.87
C SER A 283 -15.85 15.73 -8.25
N THR A 284 -15.70 16.74 -9.11
CA THR A 284 -14.99 16.64 -10.39
C THR A 284 -13.52 16.31 -10.19
N LEU A 285 -12.84 16.98 -9.24
CA LEU A 285 -11.44 16.72 -8.94
C LEU A 285 -11.25 15.28 -8.42
N ALA A 286 -12.12 14.82 -7.52
CA ALA A 286 -12.11 13.44 -7.03
C ALA A 286 -12.32 12.45 -8.19
N SER A 287 -13.33 12.69 -9.03
CA SER A 287 -13.64 11.87 -10.22
C SER A 287 -12.42 11.76 -11.14
N LEU A 288 -11.73 12.87 -11.43
CA LEU A 288 -10.50 12.87 -12.24
C LEU A 288 -9.39 12.01 -11.62
N THR A 289 -9.22 12.03 -10.30
CA THR A 289 -8.22 11.14 -9.66
C THR A 289 -8.54 9.66 -9.85
N PHE A 290 -9.82 9.28 -9.96
CA PHE A 290 -10.21 7.91 -10.25
C PHE A 290 -9.95 7.53 -11.70
N VAL A 291 -10.10 8.45 -12.66
CA VAL A 291 -9.66 8.23 -14.06
C VAL A 291 -8.16 7.95 -14.10
N VAL A 292 -7.35 8.77 -13.42
CA VAL A 292 -5.89 8.56 -13.36
C VAL A 292 -5.56 7.20 -12.77
N THR A 293 -6.19 6.80 -11.65
CA THR A 293 -6.00 5.47 -11.06
C THR A 293 -6.47 4.34 -11.98
N MET A 294 -7.56 4.54 -12.73
CA MET A 294 -8.06 3.56 -13.69
C MET A 294 -7.04 3.34 -14.82
N LEU A 295 -6.53 4.43 -15.40
CA LEU A 295 -5.50 4.38 -16.44
C LEU A 295 -4.21 3.73 -15.91
N ASP A 296 -3.81 4.06 -14.68
CA ASP A 296 -2.65 3.45 -14.02
C ASP A 296 -2.84 1.94 -13.84
N ASN A 297 -4.01 1.51 -13.34
CA ASN A 297 -4.34 0.09 -13.18
C ASN A 297 -4.42 -0.65 -14.52
N MET A 298 -4.99 -0.03 -15.57
CA MET A 298 -5.05 -0.62 -16.90
C MET A 298 -3.64 -0.77 -17.48
N VAL A 299 -2.83 0.28 -17.44
CA VAL A 299 -1.45 0.25 -17.91
C VAL A 299 -0.64 -0.77 -17.12
N GLY A 300 -0.78 -0.82 -15.79
CA GLY A 300 -0.16 -1.84 -14.94
C GLY A 300 -0.60 -3.26 -15.31
N SER A 301 -1.89 -3.48 -15.56
CA SER A 301 -2.43 -4.79 -15.95
C SER A 301 -1.97 -5.25 -17.34
N PHE A 302 -1.85 -4.34 -18.31
CA PHE A 302 -1.28 -4.69 -19.61
C PHE A 302 0.23 -4.92 -19.50
N ASN A 303 0.93 -4.11 -18.71
CA ASN A 303 2.36 -4.28 -18.47
C ASN A 303 2.69 -5.52 -17.64
N LEU A 304 1.75 -6.15 -16.94
CA LEU A 304 2.02 -7.43 -16.25
C LEU A 304 2.46 -8.51 -17.24
N PHE A 305 1.99 -8.46 -18.49
CA PHE A 305 2.49 -9.32 -19.57
C PHE A 305 3.89 -8.92 -20.06
N GLU A 306 4.34 -7.72 -19.74
CA GLU A 306 5.61 -7.12 -20.17
C GLU A 306 6.50 -6.74 -18.98
N ALA A 307 6.21 -7.27 -17.77
CA ALA A 307 6.77 -6.82 -16.50
C ALA A 307 8.30 -6.97 -16.43
N GLN A 308 8.86 -7.79 -17.32
CA GLN A 308 10.28 -7.97 -17.51
C GLN A 308 11.00 -6.72 -18.04
N HIS A 309 10.29 -5.67 -18.48
CA HIS A 309 10.86 -4.47 -19.13
C HIS A 309 10.30 -3.17 -18.53
N GLN A 310 10.35 -3.03 -17.20
CA GLN A 310 10.06 -1.75 -16.57
C GLN A 310 11.35 -0.96 -16.32
N SER A 311 11.57 0.11 -17.09
CA SER A 311 12.60 1.09 -16.74
C SER A 311 12.38 1.68 -15.34
N VAL A 312 13.49 1.86 -14.62
CA VAL A 312 13.53 2.51 -13.30
C VAL A 312 12.77 3.85 -13.32
N ARG A 313 12.92 4.64 -14.39
CA ARG A 313 12.24 5.93 -14.56
C ARG A 313 10.71 5.79 -14.56
N ARG A 314 10.18 4.79 -15.26
CA ARG A 314 8.73 4.55 -15.34
C ARG A 314 8.17 4.16 -13.98
N THR A 315 8.88 3.31 -13.23
CA THR A 315 8.49 2.93 -11.86
C THR A 315 8.46 4.13 -10.91
N ILE A 316 9.48 5.00 -10.96
CA ILE A 316 9.48 6.24 -10.16
C ILE A 316 8.27 7.13 -10.52
N LEU A 317 7.99 7.31 -11.81
CA LEU A 317 6.85 8.10 -12.26
C LEU A 317 5.54 7.54 -11.72
N PHE A 318 5.32 6.22 -11.78
CA PHE A 318 4.14 5.58 -11.22
C PHE A 318 4.02 5.80 -9.70
N HIS A 319 5.12 5.70 -8.95
CA HIS A 319 5.10 6.05 -7.53
C HIS A 319 4.70 7.51 -7.29
N ILE A 320 5.27 8.45 -8.06
CA ILE A 320 4.94 9.88 -7.93
C ILE A 320 3.46 10.13 -8.29
N PHE A 321 2.94 9.51 -9.35
CA PHE A 321 1.54 9.65 -9.74
C PHE A 321 0.58 9.07 -8.69
N GLY A 322 0.89 7.88 -8.17
CA GLY A 322 0.12 7.26 -7.09
C GLY A 322 0.09 8.13 -5.83
N HIS A 323 1.25 8.65 -5.42
CA HIS A 323 1.37 9.57 -4.30
C HIS A 323 0.61 10.89 -4.54
N THR A 324 0.73 11.48 -5.73
CA THR A 324 0.01 12.72 -6.07
C THR A 324 -1.50 12.52 -6.03
N THR A 325 -1.99 11.40 -6.55
CA THR A 325 -3.41 11.03 -6.53
C THR A 325 -3.94 10.91 -5.10
N LEU A 326 -3.21 10.20 -4.23
CA LEU A 326 -3.58 10.05 -2.82
C LEU A 326 -3.57 11.39 -2.07
N LEU A 327 -2.62 12.27 -2.37
CA LEU A 327 -2.56 13.62 -1.78
C LEU A 327 -3.76 14.47 -2.19
N ILE A 328 -4.12 14.45 -3.48
CA ILE A 328 -5.30 15.17 -3.99
C ILE A 328 -6.56 14.66 -3.28
N ARG A 329 -6.72 13.34 -3.13
CA ARG A 329 -7.87 12.75 -2.42
C ARG A 329 -7.90 13.17 -0.95
N ALA A 330 -6.76 13.15 -0.26
CA ALA A 330 -6.68 13.61 1.12
C ALA A 330 -7.10 15.09 1.25
N VAL A 331 -6.62 15.95 0.35
CA VAL A 331 -7.01 17.36 0.29
C VAL A 331 -8.52 17.52 0.05
N VAL A 332 -9.10 16.79 -0.91
CA VAL A 332 -10.55 16.80 -1.15
C VAL A 332 -11.34 16.34 0.09
N CYS A 333 -10.90 15.29 0.77
CA CYS A 333 -11.53 14.86 2.01
C CYS A 333 -11.48 15.96 3.10
N LEU A 334 -10.33 16.63 3.24
CA LEU A 334 -10.16 17.73 4.18
C LEU A 334 -11.03 18.94 3.84
N THR A 335 -11.17 19.28 2.55
CA THR A 335 -12.02 20.39 2.13
C THR A 335 -13.50 20.08 2.34
N VAL A 336 -13.93 18.84 2.08
CA VAL A 336 -15.32 18.38 2.32
C VAL A 336 -15.66 18.34 3.81
N LEU A 337 -14.72 17.91 4.67
CA LEU A 337 -14.88 17.97 6.12
C LEU A 337 -14.87 19.43 6.66
N GLY A 338 -14.40 20.37 5.86
CA GLY A 338 -14.27 21.78 6.18
C GLY A 338 -13.04 22.08 7.03
N VAL A 339 -12.18 22.98 6.55
CA VAL A 339 -10.93 23.37 7.23
C VAL A 339 -11.17 24.11 8.56
N ARG A 340 -12.35 24.71 8.75
CA ARG A 340 -12.67 25.51 9.94
C ARG A 340 -13.12 24.63 11.10
N TRP A 341 -12.41 24.72 12.24
CA TRP A 341 -12.73 23.96 13.46
C TRP A 341 -14.19 24.21 13.87
N PRO A 342 -14.95 23.18 14.29
CA PRO A 342 -16.32 23.42 14.75
C PRO A 342 -16.19 24.25 16.01
N GLN A 343 -16.48 25.55 15.90
CA GLN A 343 -16.56 26.39 17.06
C GLN A 343 -17.79 25.91 17.82
N LEU A 344 -17.63 25.47 19.06
CA LEU A 344 -18.77 25.45 19.98
C LEU A 344 -19.26 26.89 19.99
N LYS A 345 -20.32 27.18 19.23
CA LYS A 345 -21.17 28.31 19.54
C LYS A 345 -21.58 28.02 20.97
N ARG A 346 -20.89 28.64 21.93
CA ARG A 346 -21.29 28.70 23.32
C ARG A 346 -22.75 29.07 23.19
N ARG A 347 -23.63 28.10 23.43
CA ARG A 347 -25.05 28.30 23.52
C ARG A 347 -25.12 29.17 24.77
N LYS A 348 -24.86 30.48 24.60
CA LYS A 348 -25.26 31.52 25.52
C LYS A 348 -26.74 31.28 25.52
N ARG A 349 -27.17 30.46 26.50
CA ARG A 349 -28.56 30.25 26.78
C ARG A 349 -29.11 31.66 26.79
N THR A 350 -29.96 31.93 25.84
CA THR A 350 -31.11 32.82 25.94
C THR A 350 -31.92 32.40 27.17
N MET A 351 -31.29 32.47 28.34
CA MET A 351 -31.94 32.58 29.64
C MET A 351 -32.36 34.04 29.84
N LEU A 352 -31.91 34.96 28.97
CA LEU A 352 -32.42 36.32 28.85
C LEU A 352 -33.74 36.39 28.04
N ASP A 353 -33.93 35.61 26.96
CA ASP A 353 -35.24 35.63 26.25
C ASP A 353 -36.34 34.85 26.98
N LEU A 354 -36.01 33.91 27.87
CA LEU A 354 -37.03 33.29 28.70
C LEU A 354 -37.56 34.27 29.77
N ASP A 355 -36.76 35.26 30.17
CA ASP A 355 -37.18 36.31 31.11
C ASP A 355 -37.96 37.43 30.39
N GLU A 356 -37.65 37.70 29.13
CA GLU A 356 -38.42 38.68 28.32
C GLU A 356 -39.79 38.14 27.88
N SER A 357 -39.92 36.86 27.51
CA SER A 357 -41.24 36.29 27.17
C SER A 357 -42.17 36.07 28.38
N ILE A 358 -41.63 36.06 29.61
CA ILE A 358 -42.44 36.09 30.84
C ILE A 358 -42.86 37.53 31.17
N ARG A 359 -42.06 38.54 30.79
CA ARG A 359 -42.36 39.95 31.09
C ARG A 359 -43.42 40.57 30.16
N ASP A 360 -43.63 40.01 28.96
CA ASP A 360 -44.64 40.51 28.01
C ASP A 360 -46.00 39.78 28.03
N ARG A 361 -46.20 38.78 28.90
CA ARG A 361 -47.56 38.34 29.24
C ARG A 361 -48.19 39.29 30.25
N LYS A 362 -48.51 40.51 29.83
CA LYS A 362 -49.62 41.23 30.47
C LYS A 362 -50.92 40.46 30.16
N PRO A 363 -51.71 40.07 31.17
CA PRO A 363 -53.03 39.52 30.94
C PRO A 363 -53.89 40.61 30.27
N SER A 364 -54.23 40.40 29.00
CA SER A 364 -55.25 41.19 28.31
C SER A 364 -56.58 40.83 28.96
N TYR A 365 -56.98 41.65 29.93
CA TYR A 365 -58.30 41.59 30.53
C TYR A 365 -59.35 41.74 29.43
N CYS A 366 -60.36 40.89 29.54
CA CYS A 366 -61.58 40.90 28.78
C CYS A 366 -62.23 42.29 28.83
N LEU A 367 -62.53 42.86 27.67
CA LEU A 367 -63.67 43.75 27.51
C LEU A 367 -64.52 43.16 26.39
N ASN A 368 -65.58 42.49 26.84
CA ASN A 368 -66.79 42.28 26.07
C ASN A 368 -67.43 43.67 25.85
N GLU A 369 -67.55 44.09 24.61
CA GLU A 369 -68.62 44.95 24.10
C GLU A 369 -69.08 44.19 22.84
N ASP A 370 -70.10 43.35 22.91
CA ASP A 370 -71.53 43.71 22.95
C ASP A 370 -71.90 44.88 22.03
N ASP A 371 -72.98 44.65 21.29
CA ASP A 371 -73.86 45.63 20.65
C ASP A 371 -73.44 46.26 19.31
N LYS A 372 -74.06 45.77 18.23
CA LYS A 372 -75.18 46.40 17.49
C LYS A 372 -75.21 45.93 16.04
N ASP A 373 -76.27 45.19 15.69
CA ASP A 373 -77.53 45.69 15.11
C ASP A 373 -77.38 46.19 13.67
N ASP A 374 -78.16 45.53 12.82
CA ASP A 374 -78.87 46.03 11.66
C ASP A 374 -78.10 46.83 10.59
N LYS A 375 -78.16 46.36 9.35
CA LYS A 375 -79.12 46.87 8.35
C LYS A 375 -78.81 46.38 6.93
N ASP A 376 -79.84 45.82 6.33
CA ASP A 376 -80.46 46.19 5.04
C ASP A 376 -79.60 46.31 3.77
N ASP A 377 -80.07 45.58 2.76
CA ASP A 377 -80.23 45.96 1.34
C ASP A 377 -78.98 46.27 0.49
N ILE A 378 -78.70 45.39 -0.49
CA ILE A 378 -79.16 45.46 -1.91
C ILE A 378 -78.67 44.21 -2.66
#